data_AF-A0A3D0T434-F1
#
_entry.id   AF-A0A3D0T434-F1
#
_cell.length_a   1.000
_cell.length_b   1.000
_cell.length_c   1.000
_cell.angle_alpha   90.00
_cell.angle_beta   90.00
_cell.angle_gamma   90.00
#
_symmetry.space_group_name_H-M   'P 1'
#
loop_
_entity.id
_entity.type
_entity.pdbx_description
1 polymer ?
#
loop_
_entity_poly.entity_id
_entity_poly.type
_entity_poly.pdbx_seq_one_letter_code
_entity_poly.pdbx_strand_id
1 'polypeptide(L)' 'MSDELYTEDTEHHLDLRHLTLDDYQDVKELMDDVYRNVGGAWPYKNYKAQITTFRDGQICIEDKGKVVAFAISVIVD' A
#
# COMPACT_ATOMS: atom_id res chain seq x y z
N MET A 1 11.84 -35.16 -6.97
CA MET A 1 10.94 -34.48 -7.93
C MET A 1 10.78 -33.09 -7.35
N SER A 2 11.56 -32.14 -7.85
CA SER A 2 11.55 -30.76 -7.40
C SER A 2 10.33 -30.09 -8.02
N ASP A 3 9.42 -29.60 -7.19
CA ASP A 3 8.33 -28.73 -7.61
C ASP A 3 8.94 -27.46 -8.22
N GLU A 4 9.04 -27.41 -9.54
CA GLU A 4 9.28 -26.16 -10.27
C GLU A 4 8.02 -25.31 -10.09
N LEU A 5 8.14 -24.27 -9.26
CA LEU A 5 7.13 -23.21 -9.16
C LEU A 5 7.08 -22.50 -10.51
N TYR A 6 6.13 -22.88 -11.36
CA TYR A 6 5.75 -22.11 -12.53
C TYR A 6 5.08 -20.82 -12.05
N THR A 7 5.86 -19.76 -11.87
CA THR A 7 5.31 -18.40 -11.90
C THR A 7 4.94 -18.12 -13.35
N GLU A 8 3.65 -18.19 -13.69
CA GLU A 8 3.18 -17.59 -14.93
C GLU A 8 3.63 -16.13 -14.94
N ASP A 9 4.37 -15.72 -15.98
CA ASP A 9 4.76 -14.32 -16.19
C ASP A 9 3.51 -13.54 -16.66
N THR A 10 2.61 -13.31 -15.71
CA THR A 10 1.42 -12.49 -15.91
C THR A 10 1.84 -11.02 -15.97
N GLU A 11 1.09 -10.23 -16.73
CA GLU A 11 1.34 -8.78 -16.88
C GLU A 11 1.49 -8.08 -15.50
N HIS A 12 0.69 -8.52 -14.53
CA HIS A 12 0.69 -8.06 -13.13
C HIS A 12 0.96 -9.20 -12.14
N HIS A 13 1.61 -8.89 -11.03
CA HIS A 13 1.75 -9.76 -9.86
C HIS A 13 1.20 -9.02 -8.64
N LEU A 14 -0.09 -9.20 -8.38
CA LEU A 14 -0.82 -8.44 -7.35
C LEU A 14 -0.78 -9.12 -5.98
N ASP A 15 -0.08 -8.50 -5.04
CA ASP A 15 0.03 -8.96 -3.66
C ASP A 15 -0.78 -8.09 -2.70
N LEU A 16 -1.62 -8.71 -1.87
CA LEU A 16 -2.27 -8.04 -0.75
C LEU A 16 -1.39 -8.14 0.49
N ARG A 17 -0.96 -7.00 1.03
CA ARG A 17 -0.16 -6.94 2.26
C ARG A 17 -0.49 -5.71 3.10
N HIS A 18 0.13 -5.62 4.27
CA HIS A 18 0.09 -4.40 5.06
C HIS A 18 1.02 -3.33 4.47
N LEU A 19 0.62 -2.07 4.62
CA LEU A 19 1.50 -0.94 4.34
C LEU A 19 2.67 -0.91 5.33
N THR A 20 3.80 -0.41 4.86
CA THR A 20 5.03 -0.16 5.61
C THR A 20 5.43 1.31 5.51
N LEU A 21 6.40 1.73 6.32
CA LEU A 21 6.87 3.12 6.26
C LEU A 21 7.57 3.47 4.94
N ASP A 22 8.12 2.47 4.25
CA ASP A 22 8.87 2.65 3.00
C ASP A 22 7.93 2.89 1.80
N ASP A 23 6.67 2.48 1.91
CA ASP A 23 5.64 2.66 0.87
C ASP A 23 5.13 4.11 0.76
N TYR A 24 5.60 5.03 1.61
CA TYR A 24 5.05 6.38 1.67
C TYR A 24 5.12 7.11 0.33
N GLN A 25 6.18 6.92 -0.45
CA GLN A 25 6.33 7.62 -1.72
C GLN A 25 5.25 7.18 -2.73
N ASP A 26 4.99 5.88 -2.83
CA ASP A 26 3.94 5.35 -3.71
C ASP A 26 2.54 5.80 -3.25
N VAL A 27 2.28 5.75 -1.93
CA VAL A 27 1.01 6.23 -1.36
C VAL A 27 0.82 7.72 -1.62
N LYS A 28 1.88 8.52 -1.49
CA LYS A 28 1.86 9.96 -1.75
C LYS A 28 1.49 10.23 -3.21
N GLU A 29 2.12 9.53 -4.16
CA GLU A 29 1.81 9.65 -5.59
C GLU A 29 0.34 9.31 -5.88
N LEU A 30 -0.16 8.20 -5.35
CA LEU A 30 -1.56 7.79 -5.50
C LEU A 30 -2.53 8.83 -4.92
N MET A 31 -2.25 9.34 -3.71
CA MET A 31 -3.10 10.35 -3.09
C MET A 31 -3.06 11.69 -3.83
N ASP A 32 -1.89 12.12 -4.27
CA ASP A 32 -1.75 13.36 -5.03
C ASP A 32 -2.51 13.31 -6.36
N ASP A 33 -2.64 12.13 -6.98
CA ASP A 33 -3.41 11.95 -8.21
C ASP A 33 -4.92 11.83 -7.92
N VAL A 34 -5.30 10.85 -7.09
CA VAL A 34 -6.72 10.53 -6.81
C VAL A 34 -7.42 11.64 -6.01
N TYR A 35 -6.71 12.24 -5.05
CA TYR A 35 -7.25 13.28 -4.16
C TYR A 35 -6.75 14.69 -4.52
N ARG A 36 -6.30 14.91 -5.75
CA ARG A 36 -5.76 16.20 -6.23
C ARG A 36 -6.64 17.41 -5.95
N ASN A 37 -7.95 17.23 -5.94
CA ASN A 37 -8.93 18.30 -5.75
C ASN A 37 -9.35 18.52 -4.28
N VAL A 38 -8.86 17.69 -3.35
CA VAL A 38 -9.21 17.73 -1.92
C VAL A 38 -7.98 17.81 -1.00
N GLY A 39 -6.83 18.21 -1.56
CA GLY A 39 -5.61 18.48 -0.80
C GLY A 39 -4.47 17.49 -1.00
N GLY A 40 -4.66 16.44 -1.80
CA GLY A 40 -3.62 15.47 -2.15
C GLY A 40 -3.16 14.62 -0.95
N ALA A 41 -1.88 14.27 -0.96
CA ALA A 41 -1.30 13.37 0.02
C ALA A 41 -1.23 13.95 1.43
N TRP A 42 -1.40 13.06 2.42
CA TRP A 42 -1.10 13.40 3.80
C TRP A 42 0.39 13.65 4.02
N PRO A 43 0.77 14.53 4.97
CA PRO A 43 2.15 14.62 5.42
C PRO A 43 2.65 13.28 6.00
N TYR A 44 3.93 12.96 5.78
CA TYR A 44 4.57 11.73 6.26
C TYR A 44 4.29 11.42 7.75
N LYS A 45 4.27 12.44 8.61
CA LYS A 45 3.97 12.28 10.04
C LYS A 45 2.60 11.64 10.31
N ASN A 46 1.59 11.96 9.50
CA ASN A 46 0.23 11.43 9.64
C ASN A 46 0.17 9.98 9.12
N TYR A 47 0.79 9.73 7.97
CA TYR A 47 0.94 8.38 7.42
C TYR A 47 1.65 7.44 8.39
N LYS A 48 2.80 7.88 8.92
CA LYS A 48 3.57 7.16 9.94
C LYS A 48 2.70 6.84 11.16
N ALA A 49 1.94 7.81 11.66
CA ALA A 49 1.08 7.60 12.82
C ALA A 49 0.03 6.51 12.59
N GLN A 50 -0.60 6.45 11.40
CA GLN A 50 -1.55 5.39 11.06
C GLN A 50 -0.89 4.01 11.04
N ILE A 51 0.26 3.87 10.36
CA ILE A 51 0.95 2.59 10.24
C ILE A 51 1.47 2.08 11.58
N THR A 52 1.99 2.96 12.44
CA THR A 52 2.52 2.53 13.73
C THR A 52 1.45 2.27 14.78
N THR A 53 0.25 2.86 14.64
CA THR A 53 -0.80 2.79 15.66
C THR A 53 -1.89 1.78 15.32
N PHE A 54 -2.32 1.75 14.05
CA PHE A 54 -3.46 0.94 13.59
C PHE A 54 -3.03 0.01 12.45
N ARG A 55 -1.90 -0.69 12.61
CA ARG A 55 -1.25 -1.47 11.55
C ARG A 55 -2.21 -2.41 10.81
N ASP A 56 -3.05 -3.14 11.54
CA ASP A 56 -3.94 -4.17 10.99
C ASP A 56 -4.99 -3.59 10.02
N GLY A 57 -5.31 -2.30 10.14
CA GLY A 57 -6.21 -1.61 9.22
C GLY A 57 -5.53 -0.95 8.02
N GLN A 58 -4.19 -1.04 7.91
CA GLN A 58 -3.42 -0.40 6.84
C GLN A 58 -2.98 -1.45 5.82
N ILE A 59 -3.71 -1.56 4.71
CA ILE A 59 -3.45 -2.56 3.67
C ILE A 59 -3.19 -1.91 2.31
N CYS A 60 -2.43 -2.60 1.46
CA CYS A 60 -2.18 -2.21 0.09
C CYS A 60 -2.19 -3.41 -0.86
N ILE A 61 -2.42 -3.10 -2.13
CA ILE A 61 -2.13 -3.98 -3.25
C ILE A 61 -0.78 -3.51 -3.82
N GLU A 62 0.19 -4.41 -3.84
CA GLU A 62 1.48 -4.23 -4.49
C GLU A 62 1.46 -4.92 -5.86
N ASP A 63 2.05 -4.28 -6.87
CA ASP A 63 2.44 -4.92 -8.12
C ASP A 63 3.96 -4.76 -8.30
N LYS A 64 4.69 -5.88 -8.28
CA LYS A 64 6.15 -5.94 -8.54
C LYS A 64 6.95 -4.91 -7.72
N GLY A 65 6.70 -4.83 -6.41
CA GLY A 65 7.40 -3.91 -5.50
C GLY A 65 6.83 -2.49 -5.43
N LYS A 66 5.80 -2.16 -6.21
CA LYS A 66 5.15 -0.84 -6.19
C LYS A 66 3.74 -0.91 -5.62
N VAL A 67 3.39 -0.04 -4.68
CA VAL A 67 2.00 0.08 -4.22
C VAL A 67 1.14 0.71 -5.31
N VAL A 68 0.10 0.00 -5.74
CA VAL A 68 -0.83 0.44 -6.81
C VAL A 68 -2.23 0.78 -6.29
N ALA A 69 -2.58 0.29 -5.09
CA ALA A 69 -3.80 0.67 -4.38
C ALA A 69 -3.60 0.51 -2.87
N PHE A 70 -4.36 1.25 -2.06
CA PHE A 70 -4.30 1.11 -0.61
C PHE A 70 -5.62 1.46 0.06
N ALA A 71 -5.80 0.97 1.29
CA ALA A 71 -6.90 1.34 2.17
C ALA A 71 -6.34 1.63 3.57
N ILE A 72 -6.92 2.65 4.20
CA ILE A 72 -6.58 3.11 5.55
C ILE A 72 -7.85 2.99 6.39
N SER A 73 -7.80 2.18 7.43
CA SER A 73 -8.89 2.01 8.39
C SER A 73 -8.37 2.05 9.83
N VAL A 74 -9.18 2.56 10.75
CA VAL A 74 -8.90 2.49 12.19
C VAL A 74 -9.74 1.37 12.77
N ILE A 75 -9.08 0.32 13.27
CA ILE A 75 -9.72 -0.79 13.97
C ILE A 75 -9.62 -0.50 15.47
N VAL A 76 -10.77 -0.48 16.15
CA VAL A 76 -10.90 -0.23 17.60
C VAL A 76 -11.73 -1.34 18.24
N ASP A 77 -11.47 -1.62 19.52
CA ASP A 77 -12.27 -2.51 20.38
C ASP A 77 -13.44 -1.75 21.00
#